data_AF-A0A4Y8LT35-F1
#
_entry.id   AF-A0A4Y8LT35-F1
#
_cell.length_a   1.000
_cell.length_b   1.000
_cell.length_c   1.000
_cell.angle_alpha   90.00
_cell.angle_beta   90.00
_cell.angle_gamma   90.00
#
_symmetry.space_group_name_H-M   'P 1'
#
loop_
_entity.id
_entity.type
_entity.pdbx_description
1 polymer ?
#
loop_
_entity_poly.entity_id
_entity_poly.type
_entity_poly.pdbx_seq_one_letter_code
_entity_poly.pdbx_strand_id
1 'polypeptide(L)'
;MDDRLMLRDGLSIISSCRSRIGDIWHAHIGAAAIACVFTVKENRLSDEVTNSMMEQAALMVDKQRLTEKIETLPMRSRLLLSR
;
A
#
# COMPACT_ATOMS: atom_id res chain seq x y z
N MET A 1 -9.22 -10.10 -5.21
CA MET A 1 -7.85 -9.83 -4.72
C MET A 1 -7.57 -10.82 -3.60
N ASP A 2 -6.39 -11.45 -3.56
CA ASP A 2 -6.07 -12.45 -2.51
C ASP A 2 -5.68 -11.74 -1.21
N ASP A 3 -6.41 -12.03 -0.13
CA ASP A 3 -6.18 -11.46 1.19
C ASP A 3 -4.77 -11.73 1.71
N ARG A 4 -4.18 -12.89 1.39
CA ARG A 4 -2.81 -13.22 1.78
C ARG A 4 -1.79 -12.33 1.09
N LEU A 5 -2.04 -11.94 -0.16
CA LEU A 5 -1.17 -11.01 -0.88
C LEU A 5 -1.24 -9.62 -0.24
N MET A 6 -2.44 -9.14 0.11
CA MET A 6 -2.58 -7.84 0.77
C MET A 6 -1.93 -7.83 2.16
N LEU A 7 -2.09 -8.91 2.95
CA LEU A 7 -1.43 -9.06 4.24
C LEU A 7 0.10 -9.05 4.11
N ARG A 8 0.64 -9.84 3.19
CA ARG A 8 2.08 -9.87 2.90
C ARG A 8 2.59 -8.48 2.52
N ASP A 9 1.89 -7.81 1.62
CA ASP A 9 2.31 -6.52 1.08
C ASP A 9 2.23 -5.41 2.14
N GLY A 10 1.14 -5.38 2.93
CA GLY A 10 1.00 -4.46 4.06
C GLY A 10 2.07 -4.67 5.13
N LEU A 11 2.35 -5.92 5.53
CA LEU A 11 3.42 -6.25 6.49
C LEU A 11 4.81 -5.90 5.94
N SER A 12 5.03 -6.06 4.64
CA SER A 12 6.29 -5.67 4.00
C SER A 12 6.51 -4.16 4.03
N ILE A 13 5.46 -3.35 3.87
CA ILE A 13 5.54 -1.89 4.01
C ILE A 13 5.90 -1.52 5.46
N ILE A 14 5.18 -2.10 6.43
CA ILE A 14 5.41 -1.83 7.86
C ILE A 14 6.85 -2.20 8.26
N SER A 15 7.33 -3.38 7.90
CA SER A 15 8.65 -3.87 8.33
C SER A 15 9.81 -3.11 7.68
N SER A 16 9.63 -2.62 6.46
CA SER A 16 10.72 -2.02 5.68
C SER A 16 10.78 -0.50 5.73
N CYS A 17 9.71 0.19 6.14
CA CYS A 17 9.63 1.66 6.10
C CYS A 17 10.80 2.32 6.85
N ARG A 18 11.02 2.01 8.13
CA ARG A 18 12.09 2.64 8.93
C ARG A 18 13.48 2.46 8.33
N SER A 19 13.81 1.26 7.84
CA SER A 19 15.14 0.99 7.26
C SER A 19 15.34 1.67 5.91
N ARG A 20 14.27 1.98 5.17
CA ARG A 20 14.35 2.47 3.79
C ARG A 20 14.31 3.98 3.69
N ILE A 21 13.46 4.62 4.46
CA ILE A 21 13.19 6.06 4.42
C ILE A 21 13.60 6.77 5.71
N GLY A 22 14.16 6.04 6.67
CA GLY A 22 14.53 6.58 7.99
C GLY A 22 13.34 6.94 8.87
N ASP A 23 12.12 6.63 8.42
CA ASP A 23 10.88 7.05 9.06
C ASP A 23 9.83 5.94 9.06
N ILE A 24 8.95 5.97 10.05
CA ILE A 24 7.81 5.08 10.22
C ILE A 24 6.53 5.62 9.58
N TRP A 25 6.51 6.86 9.07
CA TRP A 25 5.29 7.47 8.53
C TRP A 25 4.57 6.53 7.56
N HIS A 26 5.26 5.89 6.61
CA HIS A 26 4.60 5.03 5.63
C HIS A 26 4.03 3.71 6.18
N ALA A 27 4.30 3.36 7.44
CA ALA A 27 3.69 2.18 8.08
C ALA A 27 2.16 2.27 8.13
N HIS A 28 1.58 3.47 8.20
CA HIS A 28 0.13 3.63 8.21
C HIS A 28 -0.54 3.10 6.93
N ILE A 29 0.16 3.15 5.79
CA ILE A 29 -0.32 2.64 4.51
C ILE A 29 -0.50 1.12 4.59
N GLY A 30 0.53 0.42 5.09
CA GLY A 30 0.46 -1.02 5.29
C GLY A 30 -0.59 -1.43 6.33
N ALA A 31 -0.70 -0.67 7.42
CA ALA A 31 -1.70 -0.93 8.45
C ALA A 31 -3.14 -0.73 7.93
N ALA A 32 -3.40 0.33 7.16
CA ALA A 32 -4.70 0.60 6.56
C ALA A 32 -5.11 -0.49 5.56
N ALA A 33 -4.19 -0.96 4.73
CA ALA A 33 -4.45 -2.05 3.79
C ALA A 33 -4.85 -3.35 4.51
N ILE A 34 -4.15 -3.68 5.60
CA ILE A 34 -4.48 -4.83 6.46
C ILE A 34 -5.85 -4.65 7.12
N ALA A 35 -6.12 -3.46 7.67
CA ALA A 35 -7.38 -3.16 8.33
C ALA A 35 -8.58 -3.28 7.38
N CYS A 36 -8.44 -2.85 6.12
CA CYS A 36 -9.50 -3.01 5.11
C CYS A 36 -9.86 -4.48 4.89
N VAL A 37 -8.86 -5.36 4.76
CA VAL A 37 -9.08 -6.80 4.57
C VAL A 37 -9.86 -7.41 5.73
N PHE A 38 -9.46 -7.13 6.98
CA PHE A 38 -10.16 -7.66 8.14
C PHE A 38 -11.54 -7.05 8.32
N THR A 39 -11.70 -5.75 8.06
CA THR A 39 -13.00 -5.07 8.15
C THR A 39 -14.00 -5.67 7.17
N VAL A 40 -13.61 -5.91 5.92
CA VAL A 40 -14.45 -6.56 4.92
C VAL A 40 -14.80 -7.99 5.30
N LYS A 41 -13.87 -8.75 5.88
CA LYS A 41 -14.10 -10.15 6.25
C LYS A 41 -15.00 -10.33 7.47
N GLU A 42 -14.81 -9.49 8.47
CA GLU A 42 -15.46 -9.65 9.77
C GLU A 42 -16.83 -8.98 9.83
N ASN A 43 -17.14 -8.12 8.87
CA ASN A 43 -18.40 -7.37 8.81
C ASN A 43 -19.21 -7.74 7.56
N ARG A 44 -20.53 -7.78 7.70
CA ARG A 44 -21.46 -7.94 6.56
C ARG A 44 -21.67 -6.58 5.88
N LEU A 45 -20.69 -6.17 5.09
CA LEU A 45 -20.77 -4.96 4.28
C LEU A 45 -21.51 -5.24 2.98
N SER A 46 -22.06 -4.19 2.35
CA SER A 46 -22.59 -4.32 1.00
C SER A 46 -21.44 -4.58 0.00
N ASP A 47 -21.78 -5.17 -1.15
CA ASP A 47 -20.81 -5.40 -2.22
C ASP A 47 -20.16 -4.09 -2.69
N GLU A 48 -20.93 -3.01 -2.75
CA GLU A 48 -20.43 -1.67 -3.11
C GLU A 48 -19.34 -1.17 -2.14
N VAL A 49 -19.62 -1.24 -0.83
CA VAL A 49 -18.67 -0.80 0.20
C VAL A 49 -17.44 -1.71 0.20
N THR A 50 -17.64 -3.02 0.05
CA THR A 50 -16.56 -4.00 -0.04
C THR A 50 -15.63 -3.69 -1.21
N ASN A 51 -16.20 -3.47 -2.41
CA ASN A 51 -15.42 -3.18 -3.60
C ASN A 51 -14.66 -1.86 -3.46
N SER A 52 -15.32 -0.81 -2.97
CA SER A 52 -14.69 0.49 -2.75
C SER A 52 -13.52 0.40 -1.78
N MET A 53 -13.69 -0.27 -0.63
CA MET A 53 -12.62 -0.44 0.36
C MET A 53 -11.44 -1.24 -0.18
N MET A 54 -11.70 -2.33 -0.91
CA MET A 54 -10.65 -3.16 -1.48
C MET A 54 -9.89 -2.44 -2.60
N GLU A 55 -10.56 -1.62 -3.42
CA GLU A 55 -9.94 -0.79 -4.44
C GLU A 55 -9.03 0.27 -3.82
N GLN A 56 -9.49 0.96 -2.76
CA GLN A 56 -8.66 1.94 -2.05
C GLN A 56 -7.43 1.28 -1.41
N ALA A 57 -7.59 0.12 -0.77
CA ALA A 57 -6.47 -0.62 -0.18
C ALA A 57 -5.43 -1.02 -1.24
N ALA A 58 -5.87 -1.47 -2.42
CA ALA A 58 -4.98 -1.81 -3.53
C ALA A 58 -4.22 -0.58 -4.04
N LEU A 59 -4.92 0.53 -4.30
CA LEU A 59 -4.31 1.78 -4.79
C LEU A 59 -3.26 2.33 -3.82
N MET A 60 -3.50 2.22 -2.51
CA MET A 60 -2.56 2.65 -1.48
C MET A 60 -1.25 1.85 -1.52
N VAL A 61 -1.34 0.52 -1.60
CA VAL A 61 -0.17 -0.37 -1.68
C VAL A 61 0.59 -0.18 -3.00
N ASP A 62 -0.13 -0.08 -4.13
CA ASP A 62 0.48 0.06 -5.44
C ASP A 62 1.13 1.44 -5.64
N LYS A 63 0.48 2.51 -5.17
CA LYS A 63 1.06 3.85 -5.20
C LYS A 63 2.34 3.92 -4.38
N GLN A 64 2.36 3.28 -3.21
CA GLN A 64 3.56 3.21 -2.38
C GLN A 64 4.68 2.46 -3.12
N ARG A 65 4.40 1.31 -3.73
CA ARG A 65 5.37 0.56 -4.54
C ARG A 65 5.89 1.34 -5.74
N LEU A 66 5.05 2.14 -6.40
CA LEU A 66 5.45 2.98 -7.52
C LEU A 66 6.37 4.12 -7.07
N THR A 67 6.01 4.82 -6.00
CA THR A 67 6.86 5.86 -5.38
C THR A 67 8.23 5.28 -5.03
N GLU A 68 8.24 4.12 -4.38
CA GLU A 68 9.46 3.42 -4.01
C GLU A 68 10.34 3.06 -5.22
N LYS A 69 9.73 2.53 -6.29
CA LYS A 69 10.47 2.25 -7.54
C LYS A 69 11.06 3.52 -8.14
N ILE A 70 10.31 4.61 -8.17
CA ILE A 70 10.79 5.90 -8.70
C ILE A 70 11.96 6.43 -7.89
N GLU A 71 11.92 6.32 -6.55
CA GLU A 71 13.03 6.76 -5.67
C GLU A 71 14.33 5.99 -5.91
N THR A 72 14.24 4.71 -6.30
CA THR A 72 15.41 3.89 -6.64
C THR A 72 16.02 4.20 -8.02
N LEU A 73 15.32 4.96 -8.87
CA LEU A 73 15.83 5.32 -10.20
C LEU A 73 16.97 6.36 -10.14
N PRO A 74 17.90 6.33 -11.11
CA PRO A 74 18.89 7.40 -11.28
C PRO A 74 18.20 8.78 -11.40
N MET A 75 18.81 9.82 -10.84
CA MET A 75 18.23 11.17 -10.76
C MET A 75 17.76 11.72 -12.13
N ARG A 76 18.49 11.40 -13.21
CA ARG A 76 18.13 11.78 -14.58
C ARG A 76 16.81 11.15 -15.06
N SER A 77 16.54 9.92 -14.66
CA SER A 77 15.30 9.22 -15.00
C SER A 77 14.11 9.75 -14.20
N ARG A 78 14.33 10.20 -12.96
CA ARG A 78 13.28 10.82 -12.12
C ARG A 78 12.76 12.14 -12.70
N LEU A 79 13.65 12.98 -13.21
CA LEU A 79 13.29 14.28 -13.82
C LEU A 79 12.45 14.17 -15.10
N LEU A 80 12.51 13.02 -15.79
CA LEU A 80 11.71 12.76 -16.99
C LEU A 80 10.28 12.35 -16.68
N LEU A 81 10.02 11.84 -15.47
CA LEU A 81 8.71 11.39 -15.01
C LEU A 81 7.93 12.47 -14.26
N SER A 82 8.53 13.64 -14.01
CA SER A 82 7.93 14.78 -13.31
C SER A 82 7.40 15.87 -14.25
N ARG A 83 7.18 15.54 -15.53
CA ARG A 83 6.54 16.41 -16.54
C ARG A 83 5.17 15.84 -16.90
#